data_AF-B7PK59-F1
#
_entry.id   AF-B7PK59-F1
#
_cell.length_a   1.000
_cell.length_b   1.000
_cell.length_c   1.000
_cell.angle_alpha   90.00
_cell.angle_beta   90.00
_cell.angle_gamma   90.00
#
_symmetry.space_group_name_H-M   'P 1'
#
loop_
_entity.id
_entity.type
_entity.pdbx_description
1 polymer ?
#
loop_
_entity_poly.entity_id
_entity_poly.type
_entity_poly.pdbx_seq_one_letter_code
_entity_poly.pdbx_strand_id
1 'polypeptide(L)'
;LVSLNHTNLTSAEITQLVSRLADARSKNLINEQGHDTHTNWNFYNSFFFAITVVTTIGYGHLAPSTSVGRVFCVLYAVAGVPMTGILLAGIGDHFSRGLVRGLERARHRASRLALCANALTFLLPWLVVFMLLPAGIFMYMEQWSYLEGLYYCFVTLATI
;
A
#
# COMPACT_ATOMS: atom_id res chain seq x y z
N LEU A 1 5.81 5.70 28.10
CA LEU A 1 5.61 6.33 29.43
C LEU A 1 6.07 7.78 29.33
N VAL A 2 5.18 8.67 28.89
CA VAL A 2 5.41 10.12 28.83
C VAL A 2 4.72 10.69 30.07
N SER A 3 5.49 11.27 31.00
CA SER A 3 4.97 11.90 32.21
C SER A 3 4.28 13.22 31.86
N LEU A 4 2.99 13.15 31.52
CA LEU A 4 2.11 14.30 31.45
C LEU A 4 1.95 14.86 32.87
N ASN A 5 2.68 15.93 33.20
CA ASN A 5 2.67 16.58 34.51
C ASN A 5 1.43 17.46 34.67
N HIS A 6 0.24 16.85 34.64
CA HIS A 6 -1.01 17.49 35.01
C HIS A 6 -1.34 17.08 36.44
N THR A 7 -1.17 18.01 37.38
CA THR A 7 -1.41 17.84 38.83
C THR A 7 -2.86 17.47 39.20
N ASN A 8 -3.78 17.49 38.23
CA ASN A 8 -5.22 17.25 38.41
C ASN A 8 -5.73 15.94 37.76
N LEU A 9 -4.86 15.09 37.19
CA LEU A 9 -5.27 13.85 36.54
C LEU A 9 -4.75 12.64 37.33
N THR A 10 -5.67 11.90 37.96
CA THR A 10 -5.34 10.65 38.65
C THR A 10 -4.99 9.55 37.64
N SER A 11 -4.18 8.56 38.05
CA SER A 11 -3.80 7.44 37.19
C SER A 11 -5.01 6.64 36.68
N ALA A 12 -6.12 6.62 37.44
CA ALA A 12 -7.38 5.99 37.02
C ALA A 12 -8.04 6.74 35.86
N GLU A 13 -8.08 8.08 35.90
CA GLU A 13 -8.63 8.91 34.83
C GLU A 13 -7.78 8.81 33.55
N ILE A 14 -6.45 8.77 33.68
CA ILE A 14 -5.55 8.55 32.54
C ILE A 14 -5.81 7.19 31.90
N THR A 15 -5.96 6.14 32.71
CA THR A 15 -6.24 4.79 32.20
C THR A 15 -7.60 4.72 31.49
N GLN A 16 -8.61 5.41 32.04
CA GLN A 16 -9.93 5.50 31.43
C GLN A 16 -9.93 6.32 30.14
N LEU A 17 -9.14 7.40 30.06
CA LEU A 17 -9.01 8.19 28.84
C LEU A 17 -8.29 7.40 27.75
N VAL A 18 -7.18 6.74 28.09
CA VAL A 18 -6.43 5.88 27.15
C VAL A 18 -7.32 4.75 26.65
N SER A 19 -8.13 4.12 27.50
CA SER A 19 -9.03 3.05 27.06
C SER A 19 -10.14 3.55 26.14
N ARG A 20 -10.70 4.73 26.40
CA ARG A 20 -11.69 5.37 25.50
C ARG A 20 -11.10 5.76 24.15
N LEU A 21 -9.89 6.33 24.15
CA LEU A 21 -9.18 6.68 22.91
C LEU A 21 -8.79 5.42 22.12
N ALA A 22 -8.37 4.35 22.81
CA ALA A 22 -8.09 3.07 22.18
C ALA A 22 -9.35 2.45 21.55
N ASP A 23 -10.50 2.49 22.25
CA ASP A 23 -11.78 2.02 21.71
C ASP A 23 -12.24 2.87 20.51
N ALA A 24 -12.15 4.20 20.61
CA ALA A 24 -12.47 5.10 19.50
C ALA A 24 -11.57 4.87 18.27
N ARG A 25 -10.26 4.64 18.49
CA ARG A 25 -9.31 4.28 17.43
C ARG A 25 -9.63 2.91 16.83
N SER A 26 -9.97 1.91 17.65
CA SER A 26 -10.35 0.57 17.18
C SER A 26 -11.59 0.58 16.26
N LYS A 27 -12.48 1.57 16.46
CA LYS A 27 -13.67 1.80 15.65
C LYS A 27 -13.42 2.70 14.45
N ASN A 28 -12.16 3.08 14.17
CA ASN A 28 -11.78 4.05 13.15
C ASN A 28 -12.59 5.36 13.27
N LEU A 29 -12.86 5.85 14.50
CA LEU A 29 -13.55 7.12 14.74
C LEU A 29 -12.57 8.29 14.88
N ILE A 30 -11.33 8.02 15.27
CA ILE A 30 -10.26 9.03 15.38
C ILE A 30 -8.98 8.55 14.69
N ASN A 31 -8.25 9.48 14.07
CA ASN A 31 -6.95 9.21 13.44
C ASN A 31 -5.78 9.28 14.45
N GLU A 32 -4.54 9.08 13.99
CA GLU A 32 -3.35 9.13 14.86
C GLU A 32 -3.14 10.48 15.56
N GLN A 33 -3.65 11.57 14.96
CA GLN A 33 -3.61 12.92 15.52
C GLN A 33 -4.80 13.23 16.44
N GLY A 34 -5.74 12.28 16.64
CA GLY A 34 -6.93 12.47 17.48
C GLY A 34 -8.05 13.27 16.81
N HIS A 35 -7.98 13.51 15.51
CA HIS A 35 -9.06 14.14 14.74
C HIS A 35 -10.13 13.12 14.33
N ASP A 36 -11.38 13.59 14.31
CA ASP A 36 -12.56 12.81 13.93
C ASP A 36 -12.45 12.32 12.47
N THR A 37 -12.73 11.05 12.23
CA THR A 37 -12.47 10.39 10.94
C THR A 37 -13.54 10.64 9.88
N HIS A 38 -14.61 11.36 10.21
CA HIS A 38 -15.64 11.76 9.24
C HIS A 38 -15.06 12.51 8.03
N THR A 39 -13.93 13.20 8.19
CA THR A 39 -13.19 13.88 7.11
C THR A 39 -12.28 12.94 6.29
N ASN A 40 -12.01 11.72 6.76
CA ASN A 40 -11.13 10.77 6.08
C ASN A 40 -11.77 10.09 4.88
N TRP A 41 -13.11 10.08 4.74
CA TRP A 41 -13.79 9.48 3.58
C TRP A 41 -14.07 10.50 2.46
N ASN A 42 -13.03 11.14 1.95
CA ASN A 42 -13.11 11.92 0.71
C ASN A 42 -12.94 11.00 -0.52
N PHE A 43 -13.15 11.52 -1.74
CA PHE A 43 -13.03 10.72 -2.96
C PHE A 43 -11.66 10.04 -3.10
N TYR A 44 -10.57 10.78 -2.83
CA TYR A 44 -9.20 10.28 -2.93
C TYR A 44 -8.97 9.08 -2.00
N ASN A 45 -9.29 9.23 -0.71
CA ASN A 45 -9.15 8.17 0.29
C ASN A 45 -10.09 6.99 0.03
N SER A 46 -11.30 7.24 -0.48
CA SER A 46 -12.27 6.20 -0.84
C SER A 46 -11.78 5.37 -2.03
N PHE A 47 -11.25 6.03 -3.06
CA PHE A 47 -10.66 5.38 -4.23
C PHE A 47 -9.40 4.60 -3.86
N PHE A 48 -8.54 5.18 -3.04
CA PHE A 48 -7.35 4.53 -2.51
C PHE A 48 -7.70 3.27 -1.70
N PHE A 49 -8.71 3.35 -0.81
CA PHE A 49 -9.23 2.19 -0.10
C PHE A 49 -9.79 1.12 -1.03
N ALA A 50 -10.56 1.51 -2.06
CA ALA A 50 -11.09 0.57 -3.03
C ALA A 50 -9.98 -0.19 -3.78
N ILE A 51 -8.89 0.50 -4.13
CA ILE A 51 -7.71 -0.13 -4.75
C ILE A 51 -7.01 -1.07 -3.77
N THR A 52 -6.74 -0.63 -2.53
CA THR A 52 -5.99 -1.43 -1.55
C THR A 52 -6.73 -2.72 -1.15
N VAL A 53 -8.06 -2.71 -1.20
CA VAL A 53 -8.89 -3.92 -1.00
C VAL A 53 -8.72 -4.92 -2.14
N VAL A 54 -8.87 -4.48 -3.41
CA VAL A 54 -8.82 -5.42 -4.56
C VAL A 54 -7.41 -5.87 -4.92
N THR A 55 -6.39 -5.12 -4.50
CA THR A 55 -4.97 -5.47 -4.63
C THR A 55 -4.43 -6.22 -3.41
N THR A 56 -5.28 -6.49 -2.42
CA THR A 56 -4.95 -7.20 -1.17
C THR A 56 -3.82 -6.57 -0.36
N ILE A 57 -3.53 -5.27 -0.56
CA ILE A 57 -2.55 -4.53 0.25
C ILE A 57 -3.12 -4.28 1.66
N GLY A 58 -4.34 -3.74 1.74
CA GLY A 58 -5.08 -3.67 3.00
C GLY A 58 -4.37 -3.00 4.19
N TYR A 59 -3.76 -1.82 4.02
CA TYR A 59 -3.02 -1.10 5.08
C TYR A 59 -3.74 -0.93 6.44
N GLY A 60 -5.07 -1.02 6.49
CA GLY A 60 -5.83 -1.03 7.73
C GLY A 60 -6.03 0.33 8.42
N HIS A 61 -5.33 1.39 8.01
CA HIS A 61 -5.54 2.76 8.54
C HIS A 61 -6.91 3.35 8.15
N LEU A 62 -7.51 2.87 7.06
CA LEU A 62 -8.86 3.22 6.64
C LEU A 62 -9.66 1.93 6.44
N ALA A 63 -10.74 1.77 7.20
CA ALA A 63 -11.62 0.60 7.10
C ALA A 63 -13.06 0.95 7.54
N PRO A 64 -14.08 0.30 6.94
CA PRO A 64 -15.48 0.57 7.24
C PRO A 64 -15.81 0.21 8.70
N SER A 65 -16.30 1.19 9.44
CA SER A 65 -16.73 1.03 10.83
C SER A 65 -18.16 0.46 10.93
N THR A 66 -19.00 0.67 9.92
CA THR A 66 -20.40 0.24 9.90
C THR A 66 -20.54 -1.23 9.50
N SER A 67 -21.51 -1.94 10.09
CA SER A 67 -21.80 -3.34 9.77
C SER A 67 -22.12 -3.53 8.28
N VAL A 68 -22.92 -2.63 7.71
CA VAL A 68 -23.29 -2.66 6.28
C VAL A 68 -22.06 -2.43 5.39
N GLY A 69 -21.20 -1.46 5.73
CA GLY A 69 -19.98 -1.19 4.98
C GLY A 69 -18.99 -2.37 4.99
N ARG A 70 -18.91 -3.09 6.11
CA ARG A 70 -18.09 -4.31 6.21
C ARG A 70 -18.63 -5.43 5.32
N VAL A 71 -19.93 -5.68 5.32
CA VAL A 71 -20.55 -6.70 4.44
C VAL A 71 -20.34 -6.33 2.97
N PHE A 72 -20.54 -5.07 2.60
CA PHE A 72 -20.25 -4.58 1.25
C PHE A 72 -18.77 -4.80 0.87
N CYS A 73 -17.84 -4.46 1.76
CA CYS A 73 -16.41 -4.66 1.54
C CYS A 73 -16.05 -6.12 1.28
N VAL A 74 -16.66 -7.06 1.99
CA VAL A 74 -16.46 -8.51 1.77
C VAL A 74 -16.92 -8.91 0.37
N LEU A 75 -18.14 -8.51 -0.02
CA LEU A 75 -18.66 -8.83 -1.36
C LEU A 75 -17.82 -8.19 -2.47
N TYR A 76 -17.39 -6.95 -2.28
CA TYR A 76 -16.50 -6.25 -3.18
C TYR A 76 -15.14 -6.95 -3.33
N ALA A 77 -14.53 -7.40 -2.23
CA ALA A 77 -13.27 -8.14 -2.27
C ALA A 77 -13.40 -9.50 -2.97
N VAL A 78 -14.49 -10.23 -2.74
CA VAL A 78 -14.74 -11.55 -3.37
C VAL A 78 -14.76 -11.46 -4.90
N ALA A 79 -15.32 -10.39 -5.47
CA ALA A 79 -15.33 -10.18 -6.92
C ALA A 79 -14.07 -9.47 -7.44
N GLY A 80 -13.56 -8.48 -6.70
CA GLY A 80 -12.47 -7.63 -7.13
C GLY A 80 -11.10 -8.30 -7.11
N VAL A 81 -10.79 -9.10 -6.09
CA VAL A 81 -9.48 -9.77 -5.96
C VAL A 81 -9.22 -10.74 -7.14
N PRO A 82 -10.15 -11.63 -7.53
CA PRO A 82 -9.96 -12.46 -8.73
C PRO A 82 -9.79 -11.65 -10.02
N MET A 83 -10.53 -10.55 -10.18
CA MET A 83 -10.43 -9.68 -11.35
C MET A 83 -9.03 -9.02 -11.44
N THR A 84 -8.50 -8.53 -10.32
CA THR A 84 -7.12 -8.03 -10.24
C THR A 84 -6.12 -9.15 -10.56
N GLY A 85 -6.34 -10.37 -10.08
CA GLY A 85 -5.50 -11.52 -10.41
C GLY A 85 -5.44 -11.83 -11.90
N ILE A 86 -6.59 -11.77 -12.60
CA ILE A 86 -6.66 -11.96 -14.06
C ILE A 86 -5.92 -10.84 -14.80
N LEU A 87 -6.10 -9.58 -14.36
CA LEU A 87 -5.37 -8.44 -14.92
C LEU A 87 -3.85 -8.61 -14.74
N LEU A 88 -3.41 -9.00 -13.55
CA LEU A 88 -2.01 -9.22 -13.24
C LEU A 88 -1.42 -10.36 -14.07
N ALA A 89 -2.18 -11.45 -14.28
CA ALA A 89 -1.78 -12.54 -15.16
C ALA A 89 -1.63 -12.06 -16.61
N GLY A 90 -2.56 -11.26 -17.13
CA GLY A 90 -2.48 -10.69 -18.48
C GLY A 90 -1.27 -9.78 -18.69
N ILE A 91 -0.98 -8.92 -17.70
CA ILE A 91 0.21 -8.05 -17.71
C ILE A 91 1.50 -8.91 -17.64
N GLY A 92 1.51 -9.91 -16.76
CA GLY A 92 2.61 -10.86 -16.61
C GLY A 92 2.90 -11.64 -17.89
N ASP A 93 1.86 -12.07 -18.61
CA ASP A 93 1.97 -12.75 -19.90
C ASP A 93 2.57 -11.85 -20.99
N HIS A 94 2.11 -10.60 -21.06
CA HIS A 94 2.65 -9.63 -22.00
C HIS A 94 4.16 -9.40 -21.76
N PHE A 95 4.54 -9.24 -20.50
CA PHE A 95 5.93 -9.06 -20.10
C PHE A 95 6.77 -10.32 -20.36
N SER A 96 6.28 -11.49 -19.95
CA SER A 96 6.96 -12.79 -20.12
C SER A 96 7.26 -13.05 -21.59
N ARG A 97 6.31 -12.81 -22.49
CA ARG A 97 6.51 -12.93 -23.95
C ARG A 97 7.59 -11.98 -24.46
N GLY A 98 7.62 -10.74 -23.97
CA GLY A 98 8.66 -9.77 -24.31
C GLY A 98 10.05 -10.24 -23.87
N LEU A 99 10.16 -10.68 -22.61
CA LEU A 99 11.39 -11.19 -22.03
C LEU A 99 11.90 -12.43 -22.76
N VAL A 100 11.05 -13.45 -22.97
CA VAL A 100 11.40 -14.70 -23.66
C VAL A 100 11.92 -14.41 -25.07
N ARG A 101 11.24 -13.56 -25.85
CA ARG A 101 11.70 -13.17 -27.20
C ARG A 101 13.06 -12.48 -27.16
N GLY A 102 13.28 -11.62 -26.17
CA GLY A 102 14.58 -10.96 -25.98
C GLY A 102 15.69 -11.95 -25.63
N LEU A 103 15.39 -12.92 -24.75
CA LEU A 103 16.33 -13.96 -24.34
C LEU A 103 16.68 -14.90 -25.50
N GLU A 104 15.70 -15.30 -26.33
CA GLU A 104 15.94 -16.12 -27.53
C GLU A 104 16.88 -15.42 -28.51
N ARG A 105 16.67 -14.12 -28.78
CA ARG A 105 17.55 -13.31 -29.64
C ARG A 105 18.97 -13.22 -29.08
N ALA A 106 19.11 -13.01 -27.77
CA ALA A 106 20.41 -12.93 -27.11
C ALA A 106 21.15 -14.27 -27.09
N ARG A 107 20.43 -15.37 -26.85
CA ARG A 107 20.96 -16.74 -26.89
C ARG A 107 21.48 -17.11 -28.27
N HIS A 108 20.78 -16.74 -29.35
CA HIS A 108 21.26 -16.95 -30.71
C HIS A 108 22.59 -16.25 -31.01
N ARG A 109 22.90 -15.14 -30.33
CA ARG A 109 24.19 -14.43 -30.46
C ARG A 109 25.32 -15.03 -29.60
N ALA A 110 25.06 -16.11 -28.85
CA ALA A 110 26.00 -16.82 -27.98
C ALA A 110 26.81 -15.94 -26.99
N SER A 111 26.37 -14.71 -26.73
CA SER A 111 27.09 -13.77 -25.87
C SER A 111 26.36 -13.59 -24.54
N ARG A 112 27.04 -13.97 -23.46
CA ARG A 112 26.54 -13.77 -22.08
C ARG A 112 26.22 -12.30 -21.79
N LEU A 113 26.95 -11.38 -22.42
CA LEU A 113 26.75 -9.93 -22.30
C LEU A 113 25.38 -9.50 -22.88
N ALA A 114 24.96 -10.04 -24.02
CA ALA A 114 23.67 -9.72 -24.61
C ALA A 114 22.50 -10.26 -23.78
N LEU A 115 22.71 -11.39 -23.09
CA LEU A 115 21.71 -11.95 -22.18
C LEU A 115 21.49 -11.03 -20.98
N CYS A 116 22.57 -10.56 -20.35
CA CYS A 116 22.51 -9.60 -19.25
C CYS A 116 21.90 -8.26 -19.71
N ALA A 117 22.32 -7.76 -20.88
CA ALA A 117 21.78 -6.51 -21.42
C ALA A 117 20.26 -6.61 -21.68
N ASN A 118 19.79 -7.72 -22.23
CA ASN A 118 18.36 -7.93 -22.45
C ASN A 118 17.58 -8.03 -21.13
N ALA A 119 18.08 -8.80 -20.16
CA ALA A 119 17.47 -8.86 -18.83
C ALA A 119 17.40 -7.46 -18.19
N LEU A 120 18.46 -6.68 -18.31
CA LEU A 120 18.54 -5.32 -17.77
C LEU A 120 17.54 -4.36 -18.44
N THR A 121 17.36 -4.46 -19.77
CA THR A 121 16.36 -3.65 -20.50
C THR A 121 14.93 -3.93 -20.06
N PHE A 122 14.63 -5.13 -19.56
CA PHE A 122 13.31 -5.46 -19.04
C PHE A 122 13.19 -5.17 -17.54
N LEU A 123 14.23 -5.32 -16.73
CA LEU A 123 14.14 -5.13 -15.28
C LEU A 123 14.29 -3.66 -14.84
N LEU A 124 15.18 -2.88 -15.46
CA LEU A 124 15.43 -1.50 -15.04
C LEU A 124 14.20 -0.59 -15.18
N PRO A 125 13.45 -0.60 -16.30
CA PRO A 125 12.29 0.27 -16.42
C PRO A 125 11.22 -0.03 -15.37
N TRP A 126 11.02 -1.31 -15.04
CA TRP A 126 10.06 -1.71 -14.00
C TRP A 126 10.52 -1.26 -12.61
N LEU A 127 11.80 -1.42 -12.27
CA LEU A 127 12.36 -0.92 -11.03
C LEU A 127 12.20 0.61 -10.91
N VAL A 128 12.47 1.34 -11.99
CA VAL A 128 12.33 2.80 -12.00
C VAL A 128 10.88 3.22 -11.86
N VAL A 129 9.98 2.68 -12.70
CA VAL A 129 8.57 3.12 -12.77
C VAL A 129 7.78 2.72 -11.53
N PHE A 130 8.00 1.52 -10.98
CA PHE A 130 7.20 1.01 -9.86
C PHE A 130 7.83 1.24 -8.49
N MET A 131 9.13 1.51 -8.40
CA MET A 131 9.82 1.64 -7.11
C MET A 131 10.52 2.99 -6.94
N LEU A 132 11.46 3.36 -7.82
CA LEU A 132 12.31 4.55 -7.60
C LEU A 132 11.59 5.87 -7.85
N LEU A 133 10.76 5.94 -8.90
CA LEU A 133 9.99 7.14 -9.26
C LEU A 133 8.89 7.42 -8.23
N PRO A 134 8.05 6.43 -7.82
CA PRO A 134 7.06 6.66 -6.77
C PRO A 134 7.69 7.03 -5.43
N ALA A 135 8.83 6.46 -5.04
CA ALA A 135 9.55 6.87 -3.83
C ALA A 135 9.94 8.36 -3.85
N GLY A 136 10.36 8.88 -5.01
CA GLY A 136 10.61 10.31 -5.19
C GLY A 136 9.36 11.17 -5.10
N ILE A 137 8.22 10.68 -5.62
CA ILE A 137 6.92 11.36 -5.50
C ILE A 137 6.49 11.40 -4.03
N PHE A 138 6.54 10.29 -3.31
CA PHE A 138 6.16 10.23 -1.89
C PHE A 138 7.05 11.09 -1.00
N MET A 139 8.34 11.19 -1.30
CA MET A 139 9.25 12.12 -0.61
C MET A 139 8.75 13.57 -0.71
N TYR A 140 8.23 13.99 -1.86
CA TYR A 140 7.68 15.34 -2.04
C TYR A 140 6.28 15.49 -1.42
N MET A 141 5.40 14.52 -1.62
CA MET A 141 3.99 14.60 -1.21
C MET A 141 3.81 14.43 0.30
N GLU A 142 4.46 13.42 0.88
CA GLU A 142 4.29 13.02 2.29
C GLU A 142 5.37 13.58 3.21
N GLN A 143 6.34 14.33 2.66
CA GLN A 143 7.50 14.86 3.38
C GLN A 143 8.35 13.77 4.07
N TRP A 144 8.30 12.55 3.54
CA TRP A 144 9.10 11.42 4.02
C TRP A 144 10.53 11.49 3.50
N SER A 145 11.45 10.81 4.16
CA SER A 145 12.77 10.55 3.57
C SER A 145 12.66 9.63 2.35
N TYR A 146 13.63 9.71 1.43
CA TYR A 146 13.64 8.83 0.26
C TYR A 146 13.65 7.34 0.64
N LEU A 147 14.32 7.00 1.75
CA LEU A 147 14.40 5.63 2.25
C LEU A 147 13.05 5.13 2.78
N GLU A 148 12.29 5.98 3.48
CA GLU A 148 10.92 5.68 3.91
C GLU A 148 9.98 5.51 2.71
N GLY A 149 10.08 6.39 1.70
CA GLY A 149 9.31 6.26 0.47
C GLY A 149 9.62 4.97 -0.30
N LEU A 150 10.90 4.58 -0.35
CA LEU A 150 11.34 3.34 -1.00
C LEU A 150 10.89 2.10 -0.22
N TYR A 151 10.97 2.15 1.11
CA TYR A 151 10.43 1.11 2.00
C TYR A 151 8.93 0.96 1.80
N TYR A 152 8.20 2.06 1.77
CA TYR A 152 6.76 2.08 1.53
C TYR A 152 6.41 1.40 0.20
N CYS A 153 7.05 1.82 -0.90
CA CYS A 153 6.83 1.22 -2.22
C CYS A 153 7.09 -0.29 -2.24
N PHE A 154 8.14 -0.76 -1.57
CA PHE A 154 8.43 -2.19 -1.46
C PHE A 154 7.32 -2.96 -0.76
N VAL A 155 6.88 -2.48 0.41
CA VAL A 155 5.77 -3.07 1.19
C VAL A 155 4.49 -3.09 0.36
N THR A 156 4.16 -2.00 -0.32
CA THR A 156 3.00 -1.88 -1.22
C THR A 156 3.04 -2.92 -2.34
N LEU A 157 4.16 -3.03 -3.06
CA LEU A 157 4.31 -3.94 -4.19
C LEU A 157 4.32 -5.41 -3.76
N ALA A 158 4.86 -5.69 -2.59
CA ALA A 158 4.87 -7.02 -2.00
C ALA A 158 3.52 -7.39 -1.37
N THR A 159 2.56 -6.46 -1.31
CA THR A 159 1.23 -6.64 -0.69
C THR A 159 1.34 -7.08 0.78
N ILE A 160 2.25 -6.46 1.53
CA ILE A 160 2.50 -6.72 2.96
C ILE A 160 1.73 -5.72 3.83
#